data_AF-A0A6S7K2L7-F1
#
_entry.id   AF-A0A6S7K2L7-F1
#
_cell.length_a   1.000
_cell.length_b   1.000
_cell.length_c   1.000
_cell.angle_alpha   90.00
_cell.angle_beta   90.00
_cell.angle_gamma   90.00
#
_symmetry.space_group_name_H-M   'P 1'
#
loop_
_entity.id
_entity.type
_entity.pdbx_description
1 polymer ?
#
loop_
_entity_poly.entity_id
_entity_poly.type
_entity_poly.pdbx_seq_one_letter_code
_entity_poly.pdbx_strand_id
1 'polypeptide(L)'
;LVGLRDKCEFNDPMWTTAKLLVKEGYQESWSNFCLEDSYILSNVKLKKYISTLLWKAACLLDRRKYKNIRFRLCKYDKILHTFIKTTKVGVNITVCWCGEKYKNLIISIDLTPAISVTLAEKQFSRIHKHGVRRLVDNHIHVIPYVKHGEHDLEWRPSFSLTEVHIMKKLPRKQIALYK
;
A
#
# COMPACT_ATOMS: atom_id res chain seq x y z
N LEU A 1 6.67 2.17 -13.30
CA LEU A 1 5.49 2.55 -12.50
C LEU A 1 4.79 3.65 -13.28
N VAL A 2 3.65 3.33 -13.90
CA VAL A 2 2.83 4.31 -14.64
C VAL A 2 2.54 5.48 -13.70
N GLY A 3 2.59 6.72 -14.18
CA GLY A 3 2.11 7.87 -13.43
C GLY A 3 0.62 7.69 -13.13
N LEU A 4 0.29 7.29 -11.91
CA LEU A 4 -1.09 7.06 -11.43
C LEU A 4 -1.59 8.22 -10.57
N ARG A 5 -1.04 9.43 -10.78
CA ARG A 5 -1.54 10.61 -10.06
C ARG A 5 -2.92 10.97 -10.55
N ASP A 6 -3.81 11.20 -9.59
CA ASP A 6 -5.08 11.91 -9.74
C ASP A 6 -6.10 11.29 -10.70
N LYS A 7 -6.00 9.97 -10.90
CA LYS A 7 -6.97 9.17 -11.68
C LYS A 7 -8.21 8.76 -10.87
N CYS A 8 -8.22 9.06 -9.58
CA CYS A 8 -9.27 8.68 -8.66
C CYS A 8 -9.73 9.85 -7.80
N GLU A 9 -10.93 9.73 -7.27
CA GLU A 9 -11.55 10.69 -6.36
C GLU A 9 -11.80 10.04 -5.01
N PHE A 10 -11.31 10.71 -3.98
CA PHE A 10 -11.51 10.34 -2.59
C PHE A 10 -12.45 11.36 -1.94
N ASN A 11 -13.72 10.98 -1.82
CA ASN A 11 -14.74 11.84 -1.23
C ASN A 11 -15.11 11.34 0.16
N ASP A 12 -14.26 11.68 1.13
CA ASP A 12 -14.55 11.49 2.55
C ASP A 12 -14.61 12.84 3.26
N PRO A 13 -15.75 13.24 3.84
CA PRO A 13 -15.82 14.44 4.65
C PRO A 13 -15.11 14.30 6.01
N MET A 14 -14.92 13.08 6.52
CA MET A 14 -14.42 12.83 7.89
C MET A 14 -12.96 12.37 7.97
N TRP A 15 -12.27 12.17 6.84
CA TRP A 15 -10.85 11.77 6.79
C TRP A 15 -10.54 10.41 7.44
N THR A 16 -11.53 9.53 7.53
CA THR A 16 -11.43 8.19 8.10
C THR A 16 -11.25 7.16 7.00
N THR A 17 -12.34 6.80 6.32
CA THR A 17 -12.37 5.81 5.26
C THR A 17 -13.45 6.17 4.23
N ALA A 18 -13.17 5.94 2.95
CA ALA A 18 -14.17 6.07 1.90
C ALA A 18 -13.91 5.10 0.75
N LYS A 19 -14.93 4.98 -0.10
CA LYS A 19 -14.82 4.33 -1.40
C LYS A 19 -14.04 5.24 -2.35
N LEU A 20 -13.25 4.64 -3.23
CA LEU A 20 -12.44 5.37 -4.20
C LEU A 20 -13.06 5.23 -5.59
N LEU A 21 -13.48 6.35 -6.19
CA LEU A 21 -14.08 6.37 -7.52
C LEU A 21 -13.00 6.64 -8.57
N VAL A 22 -13.01 5.90 -9.69
CA VAL A 22 -12.15 6.19 -10.85
C VAL A 22 -12.78 7.29 -11.70
N LYS A 23 -12.00 8.34 -12.00
CA LYS A 23 -12.45 9.49 -12.79
C LYS A 23 -12.79 9.10 -14.22
N GLU A 24 -13.72 9.85 -14.81
CA GLU A 24 -14.04 9.80 -16.23
C GLU A 24 -12.77 9.94 -17.08
N GLY A 25 -12.64 9.12 -18.14
CA GLY A 25 -11.44 9.02 -18.98
C GLY A 25 -10.40 7.98 -18.52
N TYR A 26 -10.47 7.49 -17.28
CA TYR A 26 -9.59 6.40 -16.81
C TYR A 26 -10.35 5.09 -16.51
N GLN A 27 -11.67 5.14 -16.53
CA GLN A 27 -12.55 4.03 -16.15
C GLN A 27 -12.25 2.74 -16.91
N GLU A 28 -12.10 2.80 -18.24
CA GLU A 28 -11.80 1.63 -19.06
C GLU A 28 -10.47 0.96 -18.67
N SER A 29 -9.41 1.76 -18.49
CA SER A 29 -8.07 1.27 -18.12
C SER A 29 -8.02 0.60 -16.73
N TRP A 30 -8.98 0.92 -15.87
CA TRP A 30 -9.04 0.46 -14.49
C TRP A 30 -10.21 -0.50 -14.21
N SER A 31 -11.07 -0.75 -15.19
CA SER A 31 -12.27 -1.59 -15.11
C SER A 31 -12.03 -2.94 -14.42
N ASN A 32 -10.91 -3.62 -14.75
CA ASN A 32 -10.52 -4.90 -14.16
C ASN A 32 -10.28 -4.86 -12.65
N PHE A 33 -10.03 -3.67 -12.09
CA PHE A 33 -9.82 -3.46 -10.66
C PHE A 33 -11.06 -2.86 -9.97
N CYS A 34 -12.08 -2.48 -10.72
CA CYS A 34 -13.33 -1.95 -10.18
C CYS A 34 -14.30 -3.08 -9.81
N LEU A 35 -15.30 -2.78 -8.98
CA LEU A 35 -16.46 -3.65 -8.80
C LEU A 35 -17.24 -3.78 -10.12
N GLU A 36 -17.96 -4.88 -10.30
CA GLU A 36 -18.81 -5.09 -11.47
C GLU A 36 -19.85 -3.97 -11.58
N ASP A 37 -20.08 -3.53 -12.82
CA ASP A 37 -21.03 -2.47 -13.18
C ASP A 37 -20.88 -1.15 -12.41
N SER A 38 -19.67 -0.88 -11.89
CA SER A 38 -19.35 0.38 -11.24
C SER A 38 -17.90 0.79 -11.49
N TYR A 39 -17.59 2.05 -11.21
CA TYR A 39 -16.23 2.58 -11.29
C TYR A 39 -15.57 2.73 -9.91
N ILE A 40 -16.03 1.96 -8.93
CA ILE A 40 -15.48 1.95 -7.58
C ILE A 40 -14.32 0.97 -7.52
N LEU A 41 -13.13 1.47 -7.17
CA LEU A 41 -11.91 0.68 -7.11
C LEU A 41 -11.96 -0.33 -5.96
N SER A 42 -11.89 -1.62 -6.30
CA SER A 42 -11.88 -2.72 -5.34
C SER A 42 -10.46 -2.92 -4.79
N ASN A 43 -10.33 -2.74 -3.48
CA ASN A 43 -9.05 -2.95 -2.81
C ASN A 43 -8.63 -4.44 -2.84
N VAL A 44 -9.59 -5.36 -2.86
CA VAL A 44 -9.35 -6.81 -2.98
C VAL A 44 -8.86 -7.19 -4.37
N LYS A 45 -9.52 -6.72 -5.44
CA LYS A 45 -9.07 -7.01 -6.81
C LYS A 45 -7.63 -6.52 -7.02
N LEU A 46 -7.30 -5.34 -6.50
CA LEU A 46 -5.94 -4.80 -6.60
C LEU A 46 -4.92 -5.61 -5.79
N LYS A 47 -5.21 -5.94 -4.53
CA LYS A 47 -4.32 -6.78 -3.70
C LYS A 47 -4.13 -8.18 -4.30
N LYS A 48 -5.17 -8.76 -4.88
CA LYS A 48 -5.12 -10.06 -5.56
C LYS A 48 -4.21 -9.98 -6.79
N TYR A 49 -4.37 -8.93 -7.60
CA TYR A 49 -3.51 -8.70 -8.75
C TYR A 49 -2.03 -8.55 -8.36
N ILE A 50 -1.73 -7.73 -7.33
CA ILE A 50 -0.37 -7.57 -6.80
C ILE A 50 0.18 -8.92 -6.31
N SER A 51 -0.61 -9.68 -5.56
CA SER A 51 -0.24 -11.02 -5.09
C SER A 51 0.10 -11.95 -6.26
N THR A 52 -0.70 -11.93 -7.34
CA THR A 52 -0.42 -12.72 -8.55
C THR A 52 0.89 -12.29 -9.23
N LEU A 53 1.17 -10.99 -9.33
CA LEU A 53 2.44 -10.50 -9.88
C LEU A 53 3.64 -10.92 -9.02
N LEU A 54 3.51 -10.84 -7.70
CA LEU A 54 4.55 -11.25 -6.76
C LEU A 54 4.81 -12.76 -6.82
N TRP A 55 3.76 -13.58 -6.94
CA TRP A 55 3.91 -15.01 -7.17
C TRP A 55 4.66 -15.31 -8.47
N LYS A 56 4.27 -14.67 -9.58
CA LYS A 56 4.96 -14.82 -10.87
C LYS A 56 6.43 -14.41 -10.76
N ALA A 57 6.71 -13.25 -10.17
CA ALA A 57 8.07 -12.76 -9.97
C ALA A 57 8.89 -13.71 -9.10
N ALA A 58 8.34 -14.21 -8.00
CA ALA A 58 9.03 -15.12 -7.11
C ALA A 58 9.34 -16.47 -7.77
N CYS A 59 8.40 -17.05 -8.52
CA CYS A 59 8.66 -18.25 -9.31
C CYS A 59 9.78 -18.04 -10.34
N LEU A 60 9.83 -16.87 -10.99
CA LEU A 60 10.89 -16.53 -11.94
C LEU A 60 12.25 -16.36 -11.24
N LEU A 61 12.28 -15.72 -10.08
CA LEU A 61 13.51 -15.52 -9.30
C LEU A 61 14.01 -16.82 -8.67
N ASP A 62 13.12 -17.69 -8.21
CA ASP A 62 13.47 -18.99 -7.65
C ASP A 62 14.15 -19.90 -8.69
N ARG A 63 13.64 -19.90 -9.93
CA ARG A 63 14.27 -20.58 -11.08
C ARG A 63 15.70 -20.11 -11.36
N ARG A 64 16.04 -18.86 -11.01
CA ARG A 64 17.40 -18.32 -11.15
C ARG A 64 18.35 -18.78 -10.05
N LYS A 65 17.86 -19.48 -9.01
CA LYS A 65 18.66 -20.06 -7.92
C LYS A 65 19.59 -19.05 -7.24
N TYR A 66 19.03 -17.91 -6.81
CA TYR A 66 19.80 -16.95 -6.00
C TYR A 66 20.28 -17.62 -4.70
N LYS A 67 21.59 -17.59 -4.45
CA LYS A 67 22.22 -18.32 -3.34
C LYS A 67 21.74 -17.86 -1.96
N ASN A 68 21.41 -16.59 -1.81
CA ASN A 68 21.19 -15.95 -0.52
C ASN A 68 19.71 -15.67 -0.21
N ILE A 69 18.78 -15.99 -1.12
CA ILE A 69 17.35 -15.72 -0.95
C ILE A 69 16.58 -16.99 -1.32
N ARG A 70 15.71 -17.44 -0.41
CA ARG A 70 14.77 -18.54 -0.67
C ARG A 70 13.35 -18.03 -0.59
N PHE A 71 12.59 -18.31 -1.64
CA PHE A 71 11.16 -18.05 -1.72
C PHE A 71 10.43 -19.33 -1.27
N ARG A 72 9.66 -19.28 -0.18
CA ARG A 72 8.93 -20.46 0.33
C ARG A 72 7.64 -20.69 -0.46
N LEU A 73 7.79 -21.15 -1.70
CA LEU A 73 6.72 -21.23 -2.69
C LEU A 73 5.76 -22.43 -2.50
N CYS A 74 6.07 -23.37 -1.61
CA CYS A 74 5.26 -24.57 -1.38
C CYS A 74 4.11 -24.34 -0.38
N LYS A 75 2.89 -24.70 -0.78
CA LYS A 75 1.66 -24.62 0.05
C LYS A 75 1.65 -25.62 1.22
N TYR A 76 2.51 -26.63 1.19
CA TYR A 76 2.56 -27.75 2.14
C TYR A 76 3.62 -27.63 3.23
N ASP A 77 4.43 -26.56 3.23
CA ASP A 77 5.38 -26.27 4.30
C ASP A 77 4.62 -25.76 5.54
N LYS A 78 3.95 -26.70 6.24
CA LYS A 78 3.11 -26.46 7.42
C LYS A 78 3.84 -25.81 8.59
N ILE A 79 5.16 -25.72 8.54
CA ILE A 79 5.97 -25.33 9.69
C ILE A 79 6.31 -23.83 9.68
N LEU A 80 6.25 -23.11 8.54
CA LEU A 80 6.94 -21.81 8.49
C LEU A 80 6.47 -20.86 7.36
N HIS A 81 5.38 -20.10 7.63
CA HIS A 81 4.85 -18.92 6.92
C HIS A 81 4.67 -19.01 5.38
N THR A 82 3.43 -18.81 4.91
CA THR A 82 3.10 -18.65 3.49
C THR A 82 3.89 -17.50 2.84
N PHE A 83 4.51 -17.71 1.67
CA PHE A 83 5.29 -16.69 0.94
C PHE A 83 4.52 -15.36 0.76
N ILE A 84 3.22 -15.41 0.51
CA ILE A 84 2.35 -14.24 0.41
C ILE A 84 1.21 -14.35 1.42
N LYS A 85 0.93 -13.24 2.12
CA LYS A 85 -0.26 -13.08 2.95
C LYS A 85 -0.91 -11.73 2.67
N THR A 86 -2.21 -11.70 2.39
CA THR A 86 -2.96 -10.44 2.30
C THR A 86 -3.07 -9.80 3.69
N THR A 87 -2.81 -8.50 3.80
CA THR A 87 -2.97 -7.72 5.03
C THR A 87 -4.12 -6.73 4.91
N LYS A 88 -4.45 -6.05 6.02
CA LYS A 88 -5.50 -5.02 6.04
C LYS A 88 -5.23 -3.91 5.02
N VAL A 89 -3.97 -3.55 4.83
CA VAL A 89 -3.56 -2.42 3.99
C VAL A 89 -2.93 -2.83 2.67
N GLY A 90 -2.47 -4.08 2.53
CA GLY A 90 -1.75 -4.50 1.34
C GLY A 90 -1.47 -5.99 1.28
N VAL A 91 -0.23 -6.33 0.89
CA VAL A 91 0.25 -7.69 0.70
C VAL A 91 1.60 -7.83 1.40
N ASN A 92 1.70 -8.77 2.33
CA ASN A 92 2.95 -9.13 2.97
C ASN A 92 3.66 -10.21 2.16
N ILE A 93 4.94 -10.02 1.90
CA ILE A 93 5.83 -11.07 1.40
C ILE A 93 6.78 -11.52 2.50
N THR A 94 6.98 -12.83 2.61
CA THR A 94 7.93 -13.41 3.55
C THR A 94 8.97 -14.23 2.78
N VAL A 95 10.23 -13.84 2.90
CA VAL A 95 11.37 -14.52 2.28
C VAL A 95 12.39 -14.92 3.33
N CYS A 96 13.16 -15.96 3.03
CA CYS A 96 14.26 -16.39 3.90
C CYS A 96 15.58 -15.91 3.32
N TRP A 97 16.31 -15.10 4.07
CA TRP A 97 17.67 -14.69 3.76
C TRP A 97 18.66 -15.73 4.30
N CYS A 98 19.52 -16.22 3.42
CA CYS A 98 20.54 -17.23 3.68
C CYS A 98 21.93 -16.66 3.41
N GLY A 99 22.27 -15.51 4.01
CA GLY A 99 23.60 -14.92 3.88
C GLY A 99 24.60 -15.54 4.86
N GLU A 100 25.87 -15.14 4.71
CA GLU A 100 26.99 -15.65 5.53
C GLU A 100 26.83 -15.31 7.01
N LYS A 101 26.53 -14.04 7.32
CA LYS A 101 26.37 -13.54 8.69
C LYS A 101 25.06 -13.94 9.35
N TYR A 102 23.97 -13.93 8.58
CA TYR A 102 22.63 -14.22 9.07
C TYR A 102 22.03 -15.37 8.24
N LYS A 103 22.18 -16.59 8.77
CA LYS A 103 21.61 -17.79 8.18
C LYS A 103 20.13 -17.91 8.59
N ASN A 104 19.27 -18.18 7.62
CA ASN A 104 17.83 -18.40 7.80
C ASN A 104 17.06 -17.22 8.42
N LEU A 105 17.51 -15.98 8.18
CA LEU A 105 16.80 -14.80 8.64
C LEU A 105 15.48 -14.65 7.87
N ILE A 106 14.36 -14.67 8.59
CA ILE A 106 13.05 -14.44 8.00
C ILE A 106 12.87 -12.93 7.82
N ILE A 107 12.70 -12.51 6.57
CA ILE A 107 12.43 -11.12 6.22
C ILE A 107 10.97 -11.03 5.77
N SER A 108 10.23 -10.17 6.45
CA SER A 108 8.84 -9.85 6.14
C SER A 108 8.76 -8.42 5.61
N ILE A 109 8.15 -8.24 4.45
CA ILE A 109 8.05 -6.94 3.77
C ILE A 109 6.58 -6.70 3.43
N ASP A 110 6.03 -5.59 3.93
CA ASP A 110 4.68 -5.16 3.58
C ASP A 110 4.70 -4.27 2.33
N LEU A 111 3.95 -4.71 1.31
CA LEU A 111 3.70 -3.97 0.09
C LEU A 111 2.29 -3.38 0.15
N THR A 112 2.23 -2.06 0.38
CA THR A 112 0.97 -1.31 0.46
C THR A 112 0.75 -0.54 -0.84
N PRO A 113 -0.27 -0.86 -1.65
CA PRO A 113 -0.59 -0.03 -2.80
C PRO A 113 -1.11 1.32 -2.31
N ALA A 114 -0.66 2.38 -2.97
CA ALA A 114 -1.02 3.76 -2.65
C ALA A 114 -1.45 4.48 -3.93
N ILE A 115 -2.61 5.10 -3.90
CA ILE A 115 -3.13 5.93 -5.00
C ILE A 115 -2.95 7.39 -4.61
N SER A 116 -2.35 8.20 -5.48
CA SER A 116 -2.24 9.64 -5.26
C SER A 116 -3.53 10.31 -5.72
N VAL A 117 -4.12 11.13 -4.85
CA VAL A 117 -5.35 11.89 -5.14
C VAL A 117 -5.18 13.36 -4.79
N THR A 118 -5.60 14.23 -5.69
CA THR A 118 -5.79 15.66 -5.41
C THR A 118 -7.06 15.85 -4.58
N LEU A 119 -6.93 16.59 -3.49
CA LEU A 119 -8.03 16.96 -2.63
C LEU A 119 -8.69 18.24 -3.14
N ALA A 120 -10.01 18.34 -3.02
CA ALA A 120 -10.70 19.60 -3.23
C ALA A 120 -10.25 20.63 -2.17
N GLU A 121 -10.23 21.91 -2.54
CA GLU A 121 -9.80 22.99 -1.63
C GLU A 121 -10.57 23.00 -0.30
N LYS A 122 -11.88 22.69 -0.34
CA LYS A 122 -12.73 22.56 0.86
C LYS A 122 -12.32 21.40 1.78
N GLN A 123 -11.82 20.31 1.22
CA GLN A 123 -11.30 19.19 2.01
C GLN A 123 -9.94 19.61 2.58
N PHE A 124 -9.04 20.10 1.74
CA PHE A 124 -7.69 20.51 2.13
C PHE A 124 -7.72 21.58 3.22
N SER A 125 -8.61 22.57 3.17
CA SER A 125 -8.75 23.62 4.18
C SER A 125 -9.04 23.12 5.60
N ARG A 126 -9.57 21.91 5.77
CA ARG A 126 -9.73 21.27 7.10
C ARG A 126 -8.39 20.81 7.68
N ILE A 127 -7.44 20.40 6.85
CA ILE A 127 -6.06 20.08 7.23
C ILE A 127 -5.30 21.35 7.67
N HIS A 128 -5.69 22.53 7.16
CA HIS A 128 -4.98 23.79 7.38
C HIS A 128 -4.86 24.23 8.84
N LYS A 129 -5.67 23.71 9.77
CA LYS A 129 -5.55 24.07 11.19
C LYS A 129 -4.21 23.64 11.82
N HIS A 130 -3.46 22.72 11.20
CA HIS A 130 -2.27 22.10 11.81
C HIS A 130 -0.93 22.39 11.11
N GLY A 131 -0.81 23.46 10.29
CA GLY A 131 0.49 23.89 9.73
C GLY A 131 1.06 23.01 8.60
N VAL A 132 0.33 21.97 8.18
CA VAL A 132 0.72 20.99 7.15
C VAL A 132 0.78 21.59 5.73
N ARG A 133 0.23 22.80 5.52
CA ARG A 133 0.17 23.48 4.21
C ARG A 133 1.53 23.70 3.54
N ARG A 134 2.62 23.82 4.32
CA ARG A 134 3.99 23.97 3.78
C ARG A 134 4.68 22.63 3.48
N LEU A 135 4.06 21.51 3.85
CA LEU A 135 4.66 20.18 3.83
C LEU A 135 3.99 19.24 2.81
N VAL A 136 2.80 19.58 2.33
CA VAL A 136 1.98 18.72 1.47
C VAL A 136 1.39 19.62 0.39
N ASP A 137 1.73 19.35 -0.88
CA ASP A 137 0.94 19.84 -2.02
C ASP A 137 -0.50 19.32 -1.85
N ASN A 138 -1.51 19.84 -2.56
CA ASN A 138 -2.92 19.40 -2.39
C ASN A 138 -3.17 17.89 -2.69
N HIS A 139 -2.12 17.09 -2.85
CA HIS A 139 -2.14 15.65 -3.07
C HIS A 139 -1.85 14.88 -1.78
N ILE A 140 -2.65 13.85 -1.55
CA ILE A 140 -2.38 12.84 -0.54
C ILE A 140 -2.26 11.47 -1.20
N HIS A 141 -1.73 10.51 -0.45
CA HIS A 141 -1.88 9.11 -0.80
C HIS A 141 -3.09 8.54 -0.07
N VAL A 142 -3.83 7.68 -0.74
CA VAL A 142 -4.86 6.82 -0.13
C VAL A 142 -4.45 5.38 -0.31
N ILE A 143 -4.64 4.58 0.74
CA ILE A 143 -4.25 3.17 0.79
C ILE A 143 -5.47 2.31 1.13
N PRO A 144 -5.49 1.02 0.73
CA PRO A 144 -6.52 0.11 1.18
C PRO A 144 -6.63 0.07 2.69
N TYR A 145 -7.85 -0.15 3.16
CA TYR A 145 -8.10 -0.48 4.54
C TYR A 145 -9.21 -1.51 4.61
N VAL A 146 -9.02 -2.52 5.45
CA VAL A 146 -10.04 -3.53 5.76
C VAL A 146 -10.13 -3.55 7.27
N LYS A 147 -11.26 -3.06 7.80
CA LYS A 147 -11.57 -3.18 9.22
C LYS A 147 -12.04 -4.59 9.52
N HIS A 148 -11.92 -5.02 10.78
CA HIS A 148 -12.39 -6.35 11.16
C HIS A 148 -13.91 -6.46 10.99
N GLY A 149 -14.35 -7.39 10.15
CA GLY A 149 -15.78 -7.69 9.93
C GLY A 149 -16.49 -6.74 8.96
N GLU A 150 -15.79 -5.82 8.29
CA GLU A 150 -16.38 -4.84 7.36
C GLU A 150 -15.98 -5.08 5.90
N HIS A 151 -16.62 -4.33 5.00
CA HIS A 151 -16.53 -4.49 3.56
C HIS A 151 -15.13 -4.20 2.98
N ASP A 152 -14.73 -5.06 2.04
CA ASP A 152 -13.44 -5.13 1.33
C ASP A 152 -13.21 -3.99 0.29
N LEU A 153 -13.70 -2.79 0.58
CA LEU A 153 -13.82 -1.69 -0.38
C LEU A 153 -13.32 -0.34 0.12
N GLU A 154 -12.88 -0.28 1.36
CA GLU A 154 -12.48 0.97 1.98
C GLU A 154 -11.04 1.36 1.66
N TRP A 155 -10.85 2.66 1.56
CA TRP A 155 -9.57 3.34 1.38
C TRP A 155 -9.44 4.41 2.46
N ARG A 156 -8.24 4.61 2.98
CA ARG A 156 -7.95 5.64 3.99
C ARG A 156 -6.83 6.56 3.56
N PRO A 157 -6.83 7.83 4.01
CA PRO A 157 -5.68 8.71 3.84
C PRO A 157 -4.41 8.12 4.46
N SER A 158 -3.28 8.35 3.81
CA SER A 158 -1.95 8.04 4.30
C SER A 158 -1.04 9.26 4.19
N PHE A 159 -0.44 9.63 5.31
CA PHE A 159 0.46 10.77 5.43
C PHE A 159 1.92 10.33 5.59
N SER A 160 2.26 9.08 5.29
CA SER A 160 3.59 8.53 5.55
C SER A 160 4.73 9.31 4.90
N LEU A 161 4.53 9.88 3.70
CA LEU A 161 5.54 10.74 3.08
C LEU A 161 5.73 12.07 3.84
N THR A 162 4.64 12.66 4.31
CA THR A 162 4.64 13.86 5.15
C THR A 162 5.31 13.59 6.49
N GLU A 163 4.96 12.47 7.13
CA GLU A 163 5.57 12.00 8.38
C GLU A 163 7.08 11.83 8.23
N VAL A 164 7.54 11.15 7.17
CA VAL A 164 8.97 11.00 6.88
C VAL A 164 9.65 12.36 6.68
N HIS A 165 9.00 13.29 6.00
CA HIS A 165 9.55 14.64 5.81
C HIS A 165 9.68 15.39 7.14
N ILE A 166 8.68 15.30 8.01
CA ILE A 166 8.74 15.88 9.37
C ILE A 166 9.88 15.23 10.15
N MET A 167 9.95 13.90 10.19
CA MET A 167 10.97 13.14 10.92
C MET A 167 12.39 13.50 10.50
N LYS A 168 12.63 13.79 9.21
CA LYS A 168 13.93 14.24 8.69
C LYS A 168 14.34 15.63 9.19
N LYS A 169 13.39 16.47 9.61
CA LYS A 169 13.61 17.83 10.09
C LYS A 169 13.60 17.95 11.61
N LEU A 170 13.23 16.89 12.34
CA LEU A 170 13.21 16.91 13.80
C LEU A 170 14.64 16.90 14.39
N PRO A 171 14.89 17.65 15.48
CA PRO A 171 16.12 17.52 16.26
C PRO A 171 16.35 16.08 16.75
N ARG A 172 17.63 15.68 16.86
CA ARG A 172 18.02 14.33 17.32
C ARG A 172 17.37 13.91 18.65
N LYS A 173 17.19 14.85 19.59
CA LYS A 173 16.53 14.60 20.88
C LYS A 173 15.06 14.18 20.71
N GLN A 174 14.35 14.76 19.74
CA GLN A 174 12.94 14.40 19.46
C GLN A 174 12.84 13.09 18.68
N ILE A 175 13.78 12.82 17.76
CA ILE A 175 13.85 11.53 17.07
C ILE A 175 14.11 10.39 18.06
N ALA A 176 14.93 10.62 19.09
CA ALA A 176 15.21 9.62 20.13
C ALA A 176 13.99 9.29 21.00
N LEU A 177 13.03 10.20 21.17
CA LEU A 177 11.77 9.95 21.88
C LEU A 177 10.75 9.17 21.03
N TYR A 178 10.92 9.16 19.71
CA TYR A 178 10.03 8.47 18.78
C TYR A 178 10.43 7.02 18.51
N LYS A 179 11.70 6.66 18.78
CA LYS A 179 12.25 5.32 18.59
C LYS A 179 12.12 4.48 19.85
#